data_AF-A0A485N8R6-F1
#
_entry.id   AF-A0A485N8R6-F1
#
_cell.length_a   1.000
_cell.length_b   1.000
_cell.length_c   1.000
_cell.angle_alpha   90.00
_cell.angle_beta   90.00
_cell.angle_gamma   90.00
#
_symmetry.space_group_name_H-M   'P 1'
#
loop_
_entity.id
_entity.type
_entity.pdbx_description
1 polymer ?
#
loop_
_entity_poly.entity_id
_entity_poly.type
_entity_poly.pdbx_seq_one_letter_code
_entity_poly.pdbx_strand_id
1 'polypeptide(L)'
;MDISSVNLTPGGKEMTFQKSTREALNNKNIKPLLNTFSQLPGSENEKKCTLDQAFRGVLEEEIINHSSCENVLAIISLAIGGVTEGICTASTPFVLLGDVLDCLPLDQCDTIFTFVEKNVATWKSNTFYSAGKNYLLRMCNDLLRRLSKSQNTVFCGRIQLFLARLFPLSEKSGLNLQSQFNLENVTVFNTNEQESTLGQKHTEDREEGMDVEEGEMGDDEAPTTCSIPIDYNLYRKFWSLQDYFRNPVQCYEKISWKTFLKYSEEVLAVFKSYKLDDTQASRKKMEELKAGGEHVYFAKFLTSEKLMDLQLSDSNFRRHILLQYLILFQYLKGQVKFKSSNYVLTDEQSLWIEDTTKSVYQLLSENPPDGERFSKMVEHILNTEENWNSWKNEGCPSFVKERTSDTKPTRVARKRTAPEDFLGKGPNKKILMGNEELTRLWNLCPDNMEACKSETREYMPTLEEFFEEAIEQADPENMVENEYK
;
A
#
# COMPACT_ATOMS: atom_id res chain seq x y z
N MET A 1 -33.05 45.85 13.62
CA MET A 1 -33.77 45.22 12.50
C MET A 1 -32.79 45.08 11.36
N ASP A 2 -32.35 43.83 11.17
CA ASP A 2 -31.88 43.19 9.94
C ASP A 2 -30.94 43.95 9.00
N ILE A 3 -29.65 43.81 9.27
CA ILE A 3 -28.62 43.89 8.22
C ILE A 3 -28.65 42.57 7.45
N SER A 4 -29.49 42.54 6.43
CA SER A 4 -29.29 41.86 5.16
C SER A 4 -28.51 40.54 5.22
N SER A 5 -29.23 39.43 5.39
CA SER A 5 -28.84 38.13 4.85
C SER A 5 -28.88 38.20 3.32
N VAL A 6 -27.88 38.84 2.70
CA VAL A 6 -27.65 38.75 1.27
C VAL A 6 -27.22 37.31 1.03
N ASN A 7 -28.14 36.49 0.52
CA ASN A 7 -27.77 35.20 -0.08
C ASN A 7 -26.86 35.50 -1.27
N LEU A 8 -25.54 35.54 -1.02
CA LEU A 8 -24.53 35.59 -2.05
C LEU A 8 -24.82 34.45 -3.04
N THR A 9 -24.82 34.77 -4.33
CA THR A 9 -24.88 33.75 -5.39
C THR A 9 -23.72 32.77 -5.20
N PRO A 10 -23.83 31.51 -5.69
CA PRO A 10 -22.77 30.51 -5.56
C PRO A 10 -21.39 31.04 -5.97
N GLY A 11 -21.31 31.80 -7.08
CA GLY A 11 -20.06 32.43 -7.52
C GLY A 11 -19.55 33.57 -6.63
N GLY A 12 -20.43 34.28 -5.92
CA GLY A 12 -20.03 35.29 -4.93
C GLY A 12 -19.42 34.67 -3.66
N LYS A 13 -19.94 33.51 -3.23
CA LYS A 13 -19.37 32.74 -2.11
C LYS A 13 -17.99 32.18 -2.48
N GLU A 14 -17.85 31.63 -3.68
CA GLU A 14 -16.58 31.13 -4.20
C GLU A 14 -15.50 32.22 -4.28
N MET A 15 -15.80 33.39 -4.84
CA MET A 15 -14.84 34.51 -4.89
C MET A 15 -14.40 34.99 -3.50
N THR A 16 -15.29 34.90 -2.50
CA THR A 16 -14.96 35.27 -1.11
C THR A 16 -14.01 34.25 -0.50
N PHE A 17 -14.24 32.95 -0.73
CA PHE A 17 -13.32 31.90 -0.32
C PHE A 17 -11.98 31.99 -1.06
N GLN A 18 -11.95 32.25 -2.37
CA GLN A 18 -10.71 32.43 -3.13
C GLN A 18 -9.84 33.56 -2.55
N LYS A 19 -10.44 34.70 -2.20
CA LYS A 19 -9.72 35.80 -1.53
C LYS A 19 -9.14 35.38 -0.18
N SER A 20 -9.93 34.67 0.63
CA SER A 20 -9.50 34.14 1.93
C SER A 20 -8.40 33.08 1.79
N THR A 21 -8.46 32.23 0.75
CA THR A 21 -7.40 31.27 0.42
C THR A 21 -6.10 31.98 0.03
N ARG A 22 -6.15 33.06 -0.75
CA ARG A 22 -4.96 33.86 -1.09
C ARG A 22 -4.36 34.53 0.14
N GLU A 23 -5.21 35.06 1.03
CA GLU A 23 -4.76 35.63 2.30
C GLU A 23 -4.12 34.57 3.23
N ALA A 24 -4.72 33.37 3.27
CA ALA A 24 -4.18 32.22 4.00
C ALA A 24 -2.86 31.73 3.42
N LEU A 25 -2.69 31.77 2.10
CA LEU A 25 -1.45 31.42 1.41
C LEU A 25 -0.32 32.39 1.77
N ASN A 26 -0.57 33.69 1.69
CA ASN A 26 0.41 34.74 2.04
C ASN A 26 0.83 34.66 3.51
N ASN A 27 -0.12 34.38 4.41
CA ASN A 27 0.12 34.30 5.85
C ASN A 27 0.54 32.91 6.32
N LYS A 28 0.56 31.90 5.44
CA LYS A 28 0.75 30.46 5.75
C LYS A 28 -0.08 29.98 6.95
N ASN A 29 -1.31 30.46 7.04
CA ASN A 29 -2.16 30.26 8.22
C ASN A 29 -3.61 30.01 7.80
N ILE A 30 -4.26 29.05 8.46
CA ILE A 30 -5.64 28.65 8.18
C ILE A 30 -6.71 29.53 8.86
N LYS A 31 -6.32 30.38 9.82
CA LYS A 31 -7.27 31.24 10.56
C LYS A 31 -8.16 32.12 9.67
N PRO A 32 -7.68 32.75 8.58
CA PRO A 32 -8.54 33.52 7.67
C PRO A 32 -9.66 32.66 7.07
N LEU A 33 -9.34 31.42 6.66
CA LEU A 33 -10.29 30.47 6.11
C LEU A 33 -11.37 30.05 7.12
N LEU A 34 -10.98 29.78 8.37
CA LEU A 34 -11.91 29.44 9.45
C LEU A 34 -12.90 30.59 9.74
N ASN A 35 -12.40 31.82 9.76
CA ASN A 35 -13.22 33.00 9.98
C ASN A 35 -14.22 33.18 8.83
N THR A 36 -13.79 33.04 7.57
CA THR A 36 -14.69 33.12 6.41
C THR A 36 -15.72 31.99 6.38
N PHE A 37 -15.33 30.76 6.75
CA PHE A 37 -16.21 29.59 6.77
C PHE A 37 -17.35 29.73 7.80
N SER A 38 -17.03 30.27 8.98
CA SER A 38 -18.04 30.53 10.03
C SER A 38 -19.00 31.67 9.67
N GLN A 39 -18.53 32.70 8.98
CA GLN A 39 -19.34 33.88 8.63
C GLN A 39 -20.29 33.68 7.44
N LEU A 40 -19.98 32.77 6.52
CA LEU A 40 -20.82 32.57 5.33
C LEU A 40 -22.14 31.86 5.66
N PRO A 41 -23.27 32.24 5.04
CA PRO A 41 -24.54 31.52 5.20
C PRO A 41 -24.63 30.31 4.25
N GLY A 42 -25.14 29.18 4.75
CA GLY A 42 -25.36 27.98 3.94
C GLY A 42 -25.22 26.67 4.73
N SER A 43 -25.57 25.55 4.10
CA SER A 43 -25.33 24.21 4.65
C SER A 43 -23.82 23.95 4.75
N GLU A 44 -23.37 23.24 5.79
CA GLU A 44 -21.95 22.89 5.96
C GLU A 44 -21.37 22.18 4.73
N ASN A 45 -22.16 21.30 4.10
CA ASN A 45 -21.73 20.59 2.89
C ASN A 45 -21.57 21.52 1.68
N GLU A 46 -22.47 22.51 1.53
CA GLU A 46 -22.36 23.51 0.46
C GLU A 46 -21.12 24.39 0.66
N LYS A 47 -20.85 24.78 1.92
CA LYS A 47 -19.64 25.54 2.28
C LYS A 47 -18.35 24.75 2.00
N LYS A 48 -18.34 23.45 2.34
CA LYS A 48 -17.21 22.56 2.05
C LYS A 48 -16.96 22.45 0.55
N CYS A 49 -18.00 22.17 -0.24
CA CYS A 49 -17.87 22.05 -1.69
C CYS A 49 -17.41 23.37 -2.36
N THR A 50 -17.93 24.52 -1.90
CA THR A 50 -17.50 25.83 -2.42
C THR A 50 -16.07 26.18 -2.03
N LEU A 51 -15.62 25.78 -0.83
CA LEU A 51 -14.22 25.91 -0.43
C LEU A 51 -13.31 24.97 -1.23
N ASP A 52 -13.72 23.73 -1.46
CA ASP A 52 -13.00 22.76 -2.28
C ASP A 52 -12.78 23.29 -3.71
N GLN A 53 -13.81 23.91 -4.29
CA GLN A 53 -13.73 24.55 -5.60
C GLN A 53 -12.83 25.80 -5.58
N ALA A 54 -12.90 26.61 -4.52
CA ALA A 54 -12.02 27.76 -4.35
C ALA A 54 -10.53 27.35 -4.26
N PHE A 55 -10.21 26.24 -3.59
CA PHE A 55 -8.86 25.69 -3.59
C PHE A 55 -8.39 25.27 -4.99
N ARG A 56 -9.27 24.63 -5.78
CA ARG A 56 -8.96 24.26 -7.17
C ARG A 56 -8.71 25.48 -8.05
N GLY A 57 -9.57 26.50 -7.97
CA GLY A 57 -9.43 27.71 -8.77
C GLY A 57 -8.14 28.49 -8.45
N VAL A 58 -7.78 28.62 -7.17
CA VAL A 58 -6.50 29.26 -6.78
C VAL A 58 -5.30 28.41 -7.23
N LEU A 59 -5.40 27.09 -7.13
CA LEU A 59 -4.35 26.19 -7.59
C LEU A 59 -4.17 26.26 -9.11
N GLU A 60 -5.25 26.29 -9.87
CA GLU A 60 -5.24 26.41 -11.34
C GLU A 60 -4.54 27.71 -11.77
N GLU A 61 -4.85 28.84 -11.13
CA GLU A 61 -4.17 30.11 -11.37
C GLU A 61 -2.66 30.02 -11.09
N GLU A 62 -2.24 29.39 -10.00
CA GLU A 62 -0.82 29.22 -9.68
C GLU A 62 -0.08 28.31 -10.68
N ILE A 63 -0.76 27.28 -11.20
CA ILE A 63 -0.22 26.40 -12.24
C ILE A 63 -0.06 27.19 -13.56
N ILE A 64 -1.08 27.95 -13.96
CA ILE A 64 -1.05 28.79 -15.18
C ILE A 64 0.04 29.86 -15.10
N ASN A 65 0.22 30.46 -13.92
CA ASN A 65 1.23 31.51 -13.70
C ASN A 65 2.67 30.95 -13.60
N HIS A 66 2.87 29.64 -13.73
CA HIS A 66 4.15 28.96 -13.51
C HIS A 66 4.80 29.35 -12.17
N SER A 67 3.97 29.50 -11.13
CA SER A 67 4.42 29.82 -9.79
C SER A 67 5.32 28.72 -9.22
N SER A 68 6.12 29.09 -8.21
CA SER A 68 7.01 28.13 -7.54
C SER A 68 6.25 26.92 -6.98
N CYS A 69 6.86 25.73 -7.04
CA CYS A 69 6.30 24.51 -6.46
C CYS A 69 6.00 24.67 -4.95
N GLU A 70 6.68 25.59 -4.26
CA GLU A 70 6.43 25.90 -2.85
C GLU A 70 5.02 26.45 -2.61
N ASN A 71 4.50 27.31 -3.50
CA ASN A 71 3.14 27.86 -3.39
C ASN A 71 2.10 26.75 -3.55
N VAL A 72 2.29 25.89 -4.55
CA VAL A 72 1.42 24.73 -4.80
C VAL A 72 1.39 23.80 -3.59
N LEU A 73 2.56 23.47 -3.03
CA LEU A 73 2.66 22.64 -1.83
C LEU A 73 2.05 23.33 -0.60
N ALA A 74 2.18 24.65 -0.47
CA ALA A 74 1.57 25.41 0.60
C ALA A 74 0.03 25.36 0.52
N ILE A 75 -0.57 25.47 -0.67
CA ILE A 75 -2.01 25.33 -0.87
C ILE A 75 -2.49 23.94 -0.43
N ILE A 76 -1.76 22.88 -0.81
CA ILE A 76 -2.10 21.50 -0.42
C ILE A 76 -1.96 21.33 1.09
N SER A 77 -0.96 21.94 1.72
CA SER A 77 -0.81 21.92 3.19
C SER A 77 -1.96 22.62 3.92
N LEU A 78 -2.47 23.73 3.36
CA LEU A 78 -3.64 24.43 3.87
C LEU A 78 -4.91 23.59 3.72
N ALA A 79 -5.07 22.88 2.59
CA ALA A 79 -6.17 21.95 2.40
C ALA A 79 -6.12 20.79 3.42
N ILE A 80 -4.94 20.23 3.71
CA ILE A 80 -4.75 19.22 4.76
C ILE A 80 -5.17 19.79 6.13
N GLY A 81 -4.72 20.99 6.47
CA GLY A 81 -5.14 21.70 7.69
C GLY A 81 -6.65 21.93 7.74
N GLY A 82 -7.27 22.22 6.59
CA GLY A 82 -8.71 22.43 6.49
C GLY A 82 -9.52 21.17 6.74
N VAL A 83 -8.98 20.02 6.34
CA VAL A 83 -9.59 18.73 6.66
C VAL A 83 -9.45 18.43 8.15
N THR A 84 -8.29 18.72 8.77
CA THR A 84 -8.11 18.49 10.22
C THR A 84 -9.03 19.36 11.08
N GLU A 85 -9.30 20.59 10.65
CA GLU A 85 -10.24 21.52 11.30
C GLU A 85 -11.71 21.27 10.88
N GLY A 86 -11.98 20.31 9.99
CA GLY A 86 -13.32 19.90 9.59
C GLY A 86 -14.04 20.83 8.61
N ILE A 87 -13.35 21.81 8.03
CA ILE A 87 -13.89 22.79 7.06
C ILE A 87 -13.78 22.35 5.60
N CYS A 88 -12.99 21.32 5.30
CA CYS A 88 -12.71 20.84 3.95
C CYS A 88 -13.00 19.34 3.82
N THR A 89 -13.29 18.87 2.61
CA THR A 89 -13.58 17.45 2.37
C THR A 89 -12.30 16.62 2.42
N ALA A 90 -12.35 15.44 3.04
CA ALA A 90 -11.16 14.58 3.20
C ALA A 90 -10.52 14.12 1.87
N SER A 91 -11.27 14.14 0.76
CA SER A 91 -10.78 13.82 -0.58
C SER A 91 -10.05 14.98 -1.27
N THR A 92 -10.28 16.23 -0.84
CA THR A 92 -9.81 17.44 -1.54
C THR A 92 -8.30 17.48 -1.72
N PRO A 93 -7.46 17.25 -0.68
CA PRO A 93 -6.01 17.29 -0.85
C PRO A 93 -5.48 16.27 -1.87
N PHE A 94 -6.15 15.12 -1.99
CA PHE A 94 -5.75 14.07 -2.93
C PHE A 94 -6.11 14.43 -4.38
N VAL A 95 -7.27 15.05 -4.59
CA VAL A 95 -7.65 15.53 -5.92
C VAL A 95 -6.73 16.65 -6.36
N LEU A 96 -6.46 17.63 -5.47
CA LEU A 96 -5.51 18.70 -5.75
C LEU A 96 -4.11 18.15 -6.08
N LEU A 97 -3.60 17.18 -5.32
CA LEU A 97 -2.32 16.51 -5.62
C LEU A 97 -2.32 15.81 -6.98
N GLY A 98 -3.42 15.14 -7.33
CA GLY A 98 -3.59 14.50 -8.65
C GLY A 98 -3.54 15.52 -9.78
N ASP A 99 -4.36 16.57 -9.69
CA ASP A 99 -4.45 17.63 -10.68
C ASP A 99 -3.08 18.31 -10.89
N VAL A 100 -2.35 18.61 -9.80
CA VAL A 100 -1.00 19.16 -9.85
C VAL A 100 -0.04 18.23 -10.59
N LEU A 101 0.00 16.96 -10.20
CA LEU A 101 0.94 16.03 -10.80
C LEU A 101 0.63 15.82 -12.29
N ASP A 102 -0.63 15.81 -12.69
CA ASP A 102 -1.06 15.68 -14.09
C ASP A 102 -0.71 16.90 -14.95
N CYS A 103 -0.74 18.10 -14.38
CA CYS A 103 -0.40 19.33 -15.10
C CYS A 103 1.11 19.62 -15.19
N LEU A 104 1.94 19.07 -14.31
CA LEU A 104 3.35 19.45 -14.20
C LEU A 104 4.32 18.51 -14.96
N PRO A 105 5.48 19.04 -15.42
CA PRO A 105 6.59 18.24 -15.95
C PRO A 105 7.22 17.33 -14.89
N LEU A 106 7.96 16.31 -15.36
CA LEU A 106 8.50 15.25 -14.50
C LEU A 106 9.45 15.74 -13.40
N ASP A 107 10.29 16.75 -13.68
CA ASP A 107 11.24 17.28 -12.69
C ASP A 107 10.53 17.91 -11.48
N GLN A 108 9.43 18.62 -11.73
CA GLN A 108 8.63 19.21 -10.67
C GLN A 108 7.82 18.15 -9.94
N CYS A 109 7.30 17.15 -10.67
CA CYS A 109 6.62 16.00 -10.07
C CYS A 109 7.52 15.28 -9.06
N ASP A 110 8.82 15.16 -9.31
CA ASP A 110 9.74 14.56 -8.34
C ASP A 110 9.80 15.38 -7.03
N THR A 111 9.97 16.70 -7.12
CA THR A 111 9.98 17.57 -5.93
C THR A 111 8.68 17.47 -5.13
N ILE A 112 7.53 17.43 -5.81
CA ILE A 112 6.22 17.29 -5.17
C ILE A 112 6.06 15.90 -4.56
N PHE A 113 6.58 14.86 -5.21
CA PHE A 113 6.56 13.51 -4.66
C PHE A 113 7.39 13.40 -3.37
N THR A 114 8.51 14.14 -3.24
CA THR A 114 9.24 14.20 -1.95
C THR A 114 8.37 14.75 -0.82
N PHE A 115 7.46 15.69 -1.10
CA PHE A 115 6.49 16.19 -0.12
C PHE A 115 5.45 15.11 0.24
N VAL A 116 4.99 14.33 -0.74
CA VAL A 116 4.08 13.20 -0.49
C VAL A 116 4.75 12.14 0.39
N GLU A 117 6.03 11.81 0.13
CA GLU A 117 6.84 10.88 0.93
C GLU A 117 7.04 11.35 2.38
N LYS A 118 7.25 12.65 2.59
CA LYS A 118 7.39 13.23 3.95
C LYS A 118 6.10 13.15 4.75
N ASN A 119 4.94 13.25 4.09
CA ASN A 119 3.62 13.29 4.74
C ASN A 119 2.92 11.92 4.90
N VAL A 120 3.65 10.80 4.75
CA VAL A 120 3.09 9.43 4.89
C VAL A 120 2.31 9.22 6.19
N ALA A 121 2.77 9.77 7.31
CA ALA A 121 2.09 9.64 8.60
C ALA A 121 0.67 10.24 8.57
N THR A 122 0.51 11.38 7.89
CA THR A 122 -0.77 12.06 7.70
C THR A 122 -1.70 11.23 6.83
N TRP A 123 -1.20 10.71 5.71
CA TRP A 123 -1.98 9.88 4.78
C TRP A 123 -2.44 8.55 5.39
N LYS A 124 -1.70 8.01 6.36
CA LYS A 124 -2.05 6.79 7.11
C LYS A 124 -3.07 7.00 8.23
N SER A 125 -3.36 8.25 8.60
CA SER A 125 -4.37 8.50 9.63
C SER A 125 -5.77 8.13 9.13
N ASN A 126 -6.66 7.73 10.03
CA ASN A 126 -7.96 7.13 9.66
C ASN A 126 -8.84 8.04 8.78
N THR A 127 -8.78 9.36 9.04
CA THR A 127 -9.51 10.40 8.29
C THR A 127 -9.10 10.44 6.83
N PHE A 128 -7.80 10.31 6.55
CA PHE A 128 -7.24 10.44 5.21
C PHE A 128 -7.11 9.10 4.49
N TYR A 129 -6.86 8.01 5.21
CA TYR A 129 -6.62 6.70 4.61
C TYR A 129 -7.84 6.17 3.86
N SER A 130 -9.00 6.20 4.51
CA SER A 130 -10.25 5.68 3.95
C SER A 130 -10.69 6.46 2.71
N ALA A 131 -10.57 7.79 2.75
CA ALA A 131 -10.93 8.69 1.66
C ALA A 131 -9.89 8.74 0.53
N GLY A 132 -8.61 8.59 0.85
CA GLY A 132 -7.48 8.92 -0.04
C GLY A 132 -6.79 7.77 -0.73
N LYS A 133 -6.89 6.54 -0.19
CA LYS A 133 -6.08 5.41 -0.67
C LYS A 133 -6.21 5.12 -2.17
N ASN A 134 -7.43 5.24 -2.73
CA ASN A 134 -7.67 5.00 -4.14
C ASN A 134 -7.14 6.14 -5.03
N TYR A 135 -7.17 7.38 -4.54
CA TYR A 135 -6.59 8.52 -5.25
C TYR A 135 -5.07 8.40 -5.30
N LEU A 136 -4.43 8.08 -4.18
CA LEU A 136 -2.98 7.85 -4.13
C LEU A 136 -2.57 6.70 -5.07
N LEU A 137 -3.33 5.61 -5.11
CA LEU A 137 -3.06 4.49 -6.02
C LEU A 137 -3.16 4.92 -7.50
N ARG A 138 -4.22 5.65 -7.87
CA ARG A 138 -4.39 6.14 -9.25
C ARG A 138 -3.26 7.08 -9.64
N MET A 139 -3.00 8.09 -8.83
CA MET A 139 -1.92 9.06 -9.03
C MET A 139 -0.56 8.39 -9.21
N CYS A 140 -0.23 7.40 -8.37
CA CYS A 140 1.02 6.66 -8.52
C CYS A 140 1.05 5.81 -9.81
N ASN A 141 -0.05 5.17 -10.19
CA ASN A 141 -0.14 4.41 -11.43
C ASN A 141 -0.04 5.31 -12.68
N ASP A 142 -0.63 6.51 -12.62
CA ASP A 142 -0.56 7.51 -13.69
C ASP A 142 0.85 8.06 -13.85
N LEU A 143 1.55 8.33 -12.74
CA LEU A 143 2.98 8.66 -12.78
C LEU A 143 3.81 7.50 -13.37
N LEU A 144 3.61 6.26 -12.93
CA LEU A 144 4.34 5.10 -13.47
C LEU A 144 4.09 4.89 -14.97
N ARG A 145 2.93 5.28 -15.49
CA ARG A 145 2.59 5.23 -16.93
C ARG A 145 3.22 6.37 -17.72
N ARG A 146 3.40 7.56 -17.11
CA ARG A 146 4.04 8.73 -17.74
C ARG A 146 5.56 8.65 -17.72
N LEU A 147 6.14 7.95 -16.76
CA LEU A 147 7.58 7.84 -16.60
C LEU A 147 8.21 6.91 -17.63
N SER A 148 9.34 7.36 -18.19
CA SER A 148 10.19 6.48 -18.99
C SER A 148 10.82 5.40 -18.09
N LYS A 149 10.65 4.14 -18.51
CA LYS A 149 11.20 2.97 -17.82
C LYS A 149 12.72 2.79 -18.04
N SER A 150 13.38 3.67 -18.80
CA SER A 150 14.84 3.64 -19.03
C SER A 150 15.61 4.69 -18.22
N GLN A 151 15.13 5.94 -18.20
CA GLN A 151 15.84 7.06 -17.54
C GLN A 151 15.38 7.28 -16.09
N ASN A 152 14.09 7.11 -15.80
CA ASN A 152 13.51 7.48 -14.50
C ASN A 152 13.28 6.26 -13.58
N THR A 153 14.16 5.26 -13.65
CA THR A 153 14.02 4.00 -12.88
C THR A 153 14.07 4.23 -11.38
N VAL A 154 14.91 5.16 -10.91
CA VAL A 154 15.02 5.54 -9.50
C VAL A 154 13.71 6.15 -8.98
N PHE A 155 13.10 7.05 -9.76
CA PHE A 155 11.84 7.68 -9.39
C PHE A 155 10.68 6.67 -9.41
N CYS A 156 10.62 5.78 -10.40
CA CYS A 156 9.69 4.64 -10.42
C CYS A 156 9.85 3.76 -9.16
N GLY A 157 11.08 3.47 -8.74
CA GLY A 157 11.38 2.71 -7.53
C GLY A 157 10.88 3.42 -6.26
N ARG A 158 11.08 4.73 -6.15
CA ARG A 158 10.55 5.54 -5.04
C ARG A 158 9.03 5.51 -4.95
N ILE A 159 8.33 5.60 -6.09
CA ILE A 159 6.87 5.47 -6.15
C ILE A 159 6.42 4.10 -5.64
N GLN A 160 7.07 3.02 -6.08
CA GLN A 160 6.75 1.67 -5.62
C GLN A 160 7.03 1.47 -4.13
N LEU A 161 8.14 2.00 -3.61
CA LEU A 161 8.46 1.99 -2.18
C LEU A 161 7.43 2.77 -1.36
N PHE A 162 6.95 3.91 -1.87
CA PHE A 162 5.88 4.67 -1.25
C PHE A 162 4.57 3.87 -1.19
N LEU A 163 4.17 3.22 -2.28
CA LEU A 163 2.97 2.36 -2.32
C LEU A 163 3.08 1.18 -1.35
N ALA A 164 4.24 0.51 -1.32
CA ALA A 164 4.52 -0.58 -0.38
C ALA A 164 4.52 -0.11 1.08
N ARG A 165 4.93 1.14 1.33
CA ARG A 165 4.85 1.75 2.67
C ARG A 165 3.42 2.13 3.02
N LEU A 166 2.61 2.62 2.07
CA LEU A 166 1.25 3.08 2.29
C LEU A 166 0.31 1.91 2.62
N PHE A 167 0.37 0.84 1.83
CA PHE A 167 -0.51 -0.32 1.95
C PHE A 167 0.06 -1.39 2.90
N PRO A 168 -0.71 -1.83 3.92
CA PRO A 168 -0.35 -2.99 4.72
C PRO A 168 -0.21 -4.24 3.83
N LEU A 169 0.65 -5.20 4.23
CA LEU A 169 0.85 -6.46 3.51
C LEU A 169 -0.43 -7.31 3.37
N SER A 170 -1.42 -7.09 4.22
CA SER A 170 -2.73 -7.77 4.17
C SER A 170 -3.71 -7.10 3.20
N GLU A 171 -3.38 -5.94 2.63
CA GLU A 171 -4.26 -5.24 1.72
C GLU A 171 -4.20 -5.86 0.32
N LYS A 172 -5.37 -6.29 -0.19
CA LYS A 172 -5.51 -6.95 -1.48
C LYS A 172 -4.96 -6.11 -2.65
N SER A 173 -5.03 -4.78 -2.55
CA SER A 173 -4.54 -3.81 -3.54
C SER A 173 -3.03 -3.93 -3.78
N GLY A 174 -2.26 -4.31 -2.76
CA GLY A 174 -0.80 -4.44 -2.82
C GLY A 174 -0.32 -5.85 -3.18
N LEU A 175 -1.24 -6.78 -3.46
CA LEU A 175 -0.94 -8.19 -3.69
C LEU A 175 -1.39 -8.61 -5.08
N ASN A 176 -0.49 -9.21 -5.87
CA ASN A 176 -0.85 -9.88 -7.12
C ASN A 176 -1.56 -11.20 -6.83
N LEU A 177 -2.77 -11.17 -6.26
CA LEU A 177 -3.50 -12.36 -5.80
C LEU A 177 -3.72 -13.35 -6.95
N GLN A 178 -4.10 -12.86 -8.13
CA GLN A 178 -4.37 -13.68 -9.31
C GLN A 178 -3.10 -14.32 -9.93
N SER A 179 -1.91 -13.98 -9.43
CA SER A 179 -0.63 -14.46 -9.96
C SER A 179 -0.48 -14.19 -11.46
N GLN A 180 -0.90 -13.01 -11.92
CA GLN A 180 -0.74 -12.62 -13.32
C GLN A 180 0.73 -12.34 -13.63
N PHE A 181 1.17 -12.73 -14.83
CA PHE A 181 2.51 -12.45 -15.33
C PHE A 181 2.58 -11.06 -15.97
N ASN A 182 3.70 -10.37 -15.75
CA ASN A 182 3.96 -9.12 -16.47
C ASN A 182 4.46 -9.43 -17.88
N LEU A 183 3.52 -9.58 -18.81
CA LEU A 183 3.84 -9.83 -20.21
C LEU A 183 4.35 -8.58 -20.92
N GLU A 184 4.32 -7.36 -20.38
CA GLU A 184 4.82 -6.19 -21.13
C GLU A 184 6.35 -6.14 -21.23
N ASN A 185 7.08 -6.85 -20.36
CA ASN A 185 8.54 -6.82 -20.35
C ASN A 185 9.15 -7.75 -21.40
N VAL A 186 9.00 -7.39 -22.67
CA VAL A 186 9.55 -8.14 -23.81
C VAL A 186 11.07 -7.93 -23.88
N THR A 187 11.81 -9.01 -24.09
CA THR A 187 13.23 -8.95 -24.48
C THR A 187 13.28 -8.88 -26.00
N VAL A 188 13.71 -7.73 -26.54
CA VAL A 188 13.80 -7.51 -28.00
C VAL A 188 15.18 -7.95 -28.46
N PHE A 189 15.23 -8.85 -29.43
CA PHE A 189 16.48 -9.38 -29.99
C PHE A 189 16.32 -9.53 -31.51
N ASN A 190 17.44 -9.57 -32.23
CA ASN A 190 17.42 -9.75 -33.68
C ASN A 190 16.88 -11.13 -34.07
N THR A 191 15.83 -11.14 -34.90
CA THR A 191 15.21 -12.37 -35.42
C THR A 191 15.55 -12.65 -36.89
N ASN A 192 16.14 -11.67 -37.58
CA ASN A 192 16.41 -11.68 -39.01
C ASN A 192 17.81 -12.21 -39.32
N GLU A 193 17.88 -13.40 -39.92
CA GLU A 193 19.15 -14.02 -40.36
C GLU A 193 19.92 -13.16 -41.38
N GLN A 194 19.21 -12.30 -42.12
CA GLN A 194 19.78 -11.44 -43.16
C GLN A 194 20.42 -10.15 -42.60
N GLU A 195 20.06 -9.73 -41.39
CA GLU A 195 20.62 -8.55 -40.69
C GLU A 195 21.62 -8.95 -39.60
N SER A 196 22.13 -10.19 -39.64
CA SER A 196 23.11 -10.68 -38.68
C SER A 196 24.39 -9.86 -38.75
N THR A 197 24.80 -9.35 -37.59
CA THR A 197 26.04 -8.58 -37.39
C THR A 197 27.24 -9.49 -37.10
N LEU A 198 27.01 -10.80 -36.89
CA LEU A 198 28.05 -11.81 -36.68
C LEU A 198 28.81 -12.06 -37.99
N GLY A 199 30.09 -11.66 -38.02
CA GLY A 199 31.01 -11.93 -39.14
C GLY A 199 31.10 -10.83 -40.20
N GLN A 200 30.42 -9.69 -40.05
CA GLN A 200 30.61 -8.54 -40.93
C GLN A 200 31.89 -7.76 -40.56
N LYS A 201 32.92 -7.83 -41.40
CA LYS A 201 34.01 -6.83 -41.40
C LYS A 201 33.43 -5.50 -41.85
N HIS A 202 33.71 -4.41 -41.12
CA HIS A 202 33.38 -3.04 -41.51
C HIS A 202 33.67 -2.81 -43.00
N THR A 203 32.62 -2.64 -43.79
CA THR A 203 32.65 -1.71 -44.92
C THR A 203 31.89 -0.50 -44.43
N GLU A 204 32.64 0.58 -44.20
CA GLU A 204 32.12 1.92 -44.02
C GLU A 204 31.15 2.22 -45.17
N ASP A 205 29.87 2.37 -44.85
CA ASP A 205 28.97 3.23 -45.60
C ASP A 205 27.91 3.74 -44.62
N ARG A 206 28.06 5.03 -44.30
CA ARG A 206 27.09 5.83 -43.55
C ARG A 206 25.83 5.99 -44.39
N GLU A 207 24.65 5.75 -43.82
CA GLU A 207 23.47 6.57 -44.12
C GLU A 207 22.38 6.46 -43.02
N GLU A 208 22.30 7.55 -42.26
CA GLU A 208 21.18 8.20 -41.56
C GLU A 208 20.01 7.39 -40.96
N GLY A 209 19.99 7.30 -39.62
CA GLY A 209 18.82 6.88 -38.84
C GLY A 209 18.99 6.99 -37.32
N MET A 210 18.84 8.21 -36.78
CA MET A 210 18.55 8.57 -35.38
C MET A 210 19.43 7.95 -34.27
N ASP A 211 20.38 8.77 -33.81
CA ASP A 211 21.35 8.51 -32.74
C ASP A 211 20.71 8.05 -31.42
N VAL A 212 21.02 6.82 -31.02
CA VAL A 212 21.19 6.48 -29.61
C VAL A 212 22.69 6.55 -29.38
N GLU A 213 23.15 7.50 -28.57
CA GLU A 213 24.57 7.66 -28.19
C GLU A 213 25.13 6.34 -27.65
N GLU A 214 25.79 5.57 -28.51
CA GLU A 214 26.75 4.55 -28.13
C GLU A 214 28.00 5.28 -27.64
N GLY A 215 28.20 5.31 -26.33
CA GLY A 215 29.45 5.79 -25.75
C GLY A 215 30.61 4.92 -26.24
N GLU A 216 31.49 5.51 -27.04
CA GLU A 216 32.80 4.97 -27.40
C GLU A 216 33.60 4.64 -26.14
N MET A 217 33.71 3.36 -25.81
CA MET A 217 34.80 2.86 -24.98
C MET A 217 35.94 2.49 -25.93
N GLY A 218 37.08 3.17 -25.77
CA GLY A 218 38.24 3.13 -26.65
C GLY A 218 38.66 1.74 -27.12
N ASP A 219 38.75 1.62 -28.43
CA ASP A 219 39.33 0.51 -29.19
C ASP A 219 40.86 0.58 -29.04
N ASP A 220 41.41 -0.07 -28.00
CA ASP A 220 42.86 -0.31 -27.92
C ASP A 220 43.17 -1.45 -26.92
N GLU A 221 42.66 -2.64 -27.17
CA GLU A 221 43.30 -3.89 -26.71
C GLU A 221 42.83 -5.07 -27.57
N ALA A 222 43.79 -5.78 -28.17
CA ALA A 222 43.57 -6.87 -29.11
C ALA A 222 42.57 -7.93 -28.58
N PRO A 223 41.70 -8.50 -29.43
CA PRO A 223 40.66 -9.42 -28.99
C PRO A 223 41.32 -10.65 -28.39
N THR A 224 41.15 -10.82 -27.07
CA THR A 224 41.37 -12.10 -26.39
C THR A 224 40.60 -13.16 -27.16
N THR A 225 41.33 -14.08 -27.78
CA THR A 225 40.80 -15.15 -28.60
C THR A 225 40.00 -16.12 -27.72
N CYS A 226 38.71 -15.85 -27.52
CA CYS A 226 37.77 -16.80 -26.95
C CYS A 226 37.24 -17.71 -28.06
N SER A 227 37.57 -18.99 -27.95
CA SER A 227 37.44 -20.01 -28.99
C SER A 227 36.06 -20.67 -29.02
N ILE A 228 35.01 -19.94 -29.39
CA ILE A 228 33.76 -20.54 -29.90
C ILE A 228 33.30 -19.68 -31.09
N PRO A 229 33.06 -20.25 -32.29
CA PRO A 229 32.29 -19.54 -33.29
C PRO A 229 30.85 -19.46 -32.77
N ILE A 230 30.47 -18.33 -32.17
CA ILE A 230 29.06 -18.11 -31.82
C ILE A 230 28.27 -18.05 -33.12
N ASP A 231 27.55 -19.13 -33.36
CA ASP A 231 26.59 -19.22 -34.45
C ASP A 231 25.36 -18.39 -34.08
N TYR A 232 24.85 -17.63 -35.05
CA TYR A 232 23.58 -16.92 -34.98
C TYR A 232 22.44 -17.84 -34.51
N ASN A 233 22.53 -19.14 -34.84
CA ASN A 233 21.58 -20.15 -34.38
C ASN A 233 21.58 -20.32 -32.84
N LEU A 234 22.73 -20.27 -32.18
CA LEU A 234 22.83 -20.33 -30.71
C LEU A 234 22.21 -19.08 -30.09
N TYR A 235 22.54 -17.91 -30.62
CA TYR A 235 21.99 -16.63 -30.17
C TYR A 235 20.45 -16.61 -30.25
N ARG A 236 19.88 -17.05 -31.39
CA ARG A 236 18.43 -17.12 -31.58
C ARG A 236 17.77 -18.09 -30.59
N LYS A 237 18.34 -19.29 -30.44
CA LYS A 237 17.82 -20.29 -29.48
C LYS A 237 17.86 -19.76 -28.06
N PHE A 238 18.97 -19.15 -27.67
CA PHE A 238 19.17 -18.55 -26.36
C PHE A 238 18.12 -17.48 -26.05
N TRP A 239 17.95 -16.47 -26.92
CA TRP A 239 16.98 -15.40 -26.65
C TRP A 239 15.53 -15.84 -26.80
N SER A 240 15.25 -16.86 -27.62
CA SER A 240 13.91 -17.47 -27.66
C SER A 240 13.53 -18.13 -26.34
N LEU A 241 14.49 -18.66 -25.57
CA LEU A 241 14.24 -19.16 -24.23
C LEU A 241 13.75 -18.08 -23.27
N GLN A 242 14.15 -16.82 -23.49
CA GLN A 242 13.72 -15.71 -22.66
C GLN A 242 12.21 -15.47 -22.72
N ASP A 243 11.55 -15.78 -23.85
CA ASP A 243 10.09 -15.68 -23.95
C ASP A 243 9.39 -16.77 -23.11
N TYR A 244 9.96 -17.99 -23.05
CA TYR A 244 9.46 -19.05 -22.15
C TYR A 244 9.63 -18.68 -20.67
N PHE A 245 10.73 -18.01 -20.30
CA PHE A 245 10.89 -17.48 -18.93
C PHE A 245 9.91 -16.34 -18.61
N ARG A 246 9.57 -15.52 -19.59
CA ARG A 246 8.57 -14.43 -19.45
C ARG A 246 7.15 -14.98 -19.35
N ASN A 247 6.82 -16.03 -20.10
CA ASN A 247 5.50 -16.65 -20.12
C ASN A 247 5.56 -18.16 -19.85
N PRO A 248 5.62 -18.58 -18.58
CA PRO A 248 5.75 -19.99 -18.22
C PRO A 248 4.52 -20.83 -18.58
N VAL A 249 3.39 -20.20 -18.93
CA VAL A 249 2.17 -20.90 -19.35
C VAL A 249 2.38 -21.64 -20.68
N GLN A 250 3.26 -21.12 -21.56
CA GLN A 250 3.59 -21.77 -22.83
C GLN A 250 4.24 -23.15 -22.63
N CYS A 251 4.88 -23.40 -21.49
CA CYS A 251 5.51 -24.68 -21.17
C CYS A 251 4.50 -25.83 -20.98
N TYR A 252 3.18 -25.55 -20.90
CA TYR A 252 2.13 -26.58 -20.83
C TYR A 252 1.70 -27.10 -22.21
N GLU A 253 2.11 -26.44 -23.30
CA GLU A 253 1.77 -26.86 -24.66
C GLU A 253 2.80 -27.86 -25.19
N LYS A 254 2.34 -28.92 -25.88
CA LYS A 254 3.23 -30.01 -26.33
C LYS A 254 4.32 -29.56 -27.30
N ILE A 255 4.02 -28.67 -28.25
CA ILE A 255 4.97 -28.21 -29.27
C ILE A 255 5.99 -27.28 -28.62
N SER A 256 5.50 -26.27 -27.91
CA SER A 256 6.29 -25.29 -27.17
C SER A 256 7.22 -25.96 -26.15
N TRP A 257 6.73 -26.97 -25.42
CA TRP A 257 7.55 -27.77 -24.50
C TRP A 257 8.68 -28.52 -25.20
N LYS A 258 8.42 -29.18 -26.34
CA LYS A 258 9.48 -29.88 -27.10
C LYS A 258 10.56 -28.92 -27.59
N THR A 259 10.17 -27.72 -28.02
CA THR A 259 11.10 -26.66 -28.41
C THR A 259 11.93 -26.19 -27.22
N PHE A 260 11.28 -25.95 -26.07
CA PHE A 260 11.94 -25.57 -24.83
C PHE A 260 12.96 -26.63 -24.36
N LEU A 261 12.59 -27.91 -24.38
CA LEU A 261 13.50 -29.02 -24.06
C LEU A 261 14.76 -28.97 -24.94
N LYS A 262 14.57 -28.93 -26.26
CA LYS A 262 15.69 -28.91 -27.21
C LYS A 262 16.60 -27.70 -27.00
N TYR A 263 16.04 -26.51 -26.88
CA TYR A 263 16.84 -25.29 -26.76
C TYR A 263 17.53 -25.20 -25.40
N SER A 264 16.87 -25.63 -24.32
CA SER A 264 17.47 -25.64 -22.99
C SER A 264 18.60 -26.66 -22.86
N GLU A 265 18.46 -27.85 -23.42
CA GLU A 265 19.52 -28.86 -23.44
C GLU A 265 20.76 -28.38 -24.21
N GLU A 266 20.56 -27.73 -25.36
CA GLU A 266 21.65 -27.14 -26.14
C GLU A 266 22.36 -26.02 -25.36
N VAL A 267 21.62 -25.08 -24.76
CA VAL A 267 22.21 -23.97 -23.99
C VAL A 267 22.93 -24.47 -22.74
N LEU A 268 22.35 -25.42 -22.00
CA LEU A 268 23.01 -26.01 -20.83
C LEU A 268 24.22 -26.85 -21.22
N ALA A 269 24.22 -27.49 -22.39
CA ALA A 269 25.40 -28.18 -22.92
C ALA A 269 26.55 -27.20 -23.22
N VAL A 270 26.24 -26.02 -23.77
CA VAL A 270 27.22 -24.93 -23.97
C VAL A 270 27.78 -24.43 -22.64
N PHE A 271 26.93 -24.25 -21.61
CA PHE A 271 27.41 -23.87 -20.28
C PHE A 271 28.29 -24.93 -19.63
N LYS A 272 28.03 -26.22 -19.86
CA LYS A 272 28.86 -27.33 -19.38
C LYS A 272 30.20 -27.43 -20.11
N SER A 273 30.21 -27.20 -21.43
CA SER A 273 31.43 -27.31 -22.23
C SER A 273 32.38 -26.15 -21.97
N TYR A 274 31.85 -24.96 -21.67
CA TYR A 274 32.65 -23.78 -21.35
C TYR A 274 32.81 -23.63 -19.84
N LYS A 275 33.96 -24.04 -19.29
CA LYS A 275 34.28 -23.81 -17.88
C LYS A 275 34.89 -22.42 -17.69
N LEU A 276 34.31 -21.65 -16.77
CA LEU A 276 34.82 -20.33 -16.40
C LEU A 276 36.04 -20.49 -15.48
N ASP A 277 37.18 -19.91 -15.86
CA ASP A 277 38.35 -19.77 -14.99
C ASP A 277 38.52 -18.29 -14.61
N ASP A 278 37.64 -17.82 -13.73
CA ASP A 278 37.42 -16.38 -13.50
C ASP A 278 38.00 -15.88 -12.15
N THR A 279 39.15 -16.44 -11.74
CA THR A 279 39.84 -15.97 -10.53
C THR A 279 40.47 -14.58 -10.70
N GLN A 280 40.65 -14.10 -11.94
CA GLN A 280 41.29 -12.82 -12.23
C GLN A 280 40.30 -11.66 -12.49
N ALA A 281 39.20 -11.85 -13.25
CA ALA A 281 38.29 -10.75 -13.53
C ALA A 281 37.45 -10.34 -12.29
N SER A 282 37.14 -11.30 -11.41
CA SER A 282 36.49 -11.02 -10.12
C SER A 282 37.34 -10.13 -9.20
N ARG A 283 38.68 -10.26 -9.24
CA ARG A 283 39.60 -9.38 -8.48
C ARG A 283 39.65 -7.97 -9.07
N LYS A 284 39.74 -7.84 -10.40
CA LYS A 284 39.80 -6.56 -11.11
C LYS A 284 38.50 -5.75 -10.90
N LYS A 285 37.34 -6.39 -11.00
CA LYS A 285 36.02 -5.78 -10.74
C LYS A 285 35.86 -5.33 -9.28
N MET A 286 36.42 -6.08 -8.33
CA MET A 286 36.40 -5.71 -6.91
C MET A 286 37.36 -4.56 -6.57
N GLU A 287 38.41 -4.35 -7.36
CA GLU A 287 39.29 -3.17 -7.28
C GLU A 287 38.65 -1.93 -7.92
N GLU A 288 37.94 -2.08 -9.05
CA GLU A 288 37.18 -0.99 -9.68
C GLU A 288 36.00 -0.50 -8.81
N LEU A 289 35.30 -1.41 -8.12
CA LEU A 289 34.27 -1.07 -7.13
C LEU A 289 34.80 -0.23 -5.95
N LYS A 290 36.10 -0.30 -5.66
CA LYS A 290 36.75 0.56 -4.66
C LYS A 290 37.22 1.90 -5.22
N ALA A 291 37.32 2.04 -6.54
CA ALA A 291 37.86 3.21 -7.21
C ALA A 291 36.84 4.33 -7.45
N GLY A 292 35.57 4.16 -7.04
CA GLY A 292 34.59 5.25 -7.01
C GLY A 292 34.17 5.79 -8.37
N GLY A 293 34.32 5.02 -9.44
CA GLY A 293 33.77 5.38 -10.76
C GLY A 293 32.24 5.45 -10.73
N GLU A 294 31.65 6.30 -11.58
CA GLU A 294 30.21 6.31 -11.85
C GLU A 294 29.80 4.92 -12.38
N HIS A 295 29.24 4.10 -11.49
CA HIS A 295 28.76 2.78 -11.87
C HIS A 295 27.49 2.92 -12.71
N VAL A 296 27.65 2.76 -14.03
CA VAL A 296 26.52 2.60 -14.95
C VAL A 296 25.91 1.21 -14.71
N TYR A 297 24.72 1.18 -14.14
CA TYR A 297 23.97 -0.06 -13.87
C TYR A 297 23.10 -0.44 -15.06
N PHE A 298 23.36 -1.60 -15.65
CA PHE A 298 22.54 -2.15 -16.73
C PHE A 298 21.30 -2.85 -16.17
N ALA A 299 20.14 -2.20 -16.30
CA ALA A 299 18.88 -2.71 -15.75
C ALA A 299 18.25 -3.86 -16.56
N LYS A 300 18.60 -4.00 -17.84
CA LYS A 300 18.10 -5.03 -18.75
C LYS A 300 19.24 -5.79 -19.42
N PHE A 301 18.93 -6.98 -19.93
CA PHE A 301 19.85 -7.73 -20.76
C PHE A 301 20.18 -6.97 -22.04
N LEU A 302 21.45 -7.02 -22.43
CA LEU A 302 21.93 -6.47 -23.71
C LEU A 302 21.83 -7.58 -24.75
N THR A 303 20.92 -7.45 -25.69
CA THR A 303 20.63 -8.47 -26.71
C THR A 303 21.49 -8.31 -27.97
N SER A 304 22.68 -7.73 -27.86
CA SER A 304 23.57 -7.57 -29.02
C SER A 304 24.27 -8.89 -29.34
N GLU A 305 24.26 -9.27 -30.62
CA GLU A 305 24.89 -10.51 -31.10
C GLU A 305 26.40 -10.50 -30.88
N LYS A 306 27.06 -9.34 -31.08
CA LYS A 306 28.51 -9.17 -30.90
C LYS A 306 28.95 -9.33 -29.46
N LEU A 307 28.05 -9.08 -28.50
CA LEU A 307 28.36 -9.16 -27.06
C LEU A 307 28.13 -10.55 -26.48
N MET A 308 27.57 -11.50 -27.24
CA MET A 308 27.20 -12.81 -26.73
C MET A 308 28.39 -13.57 -26.15
N ASP A 309 29.57 -13.48 -26.78
CA ASP A 309 30.82 -14.10 -26.27
C ASP A 309 31.20 -13.54 -24.90
N LEU A 310 31.18 -12.22 -24.77
CA LEU A 310 31.52 -11.53 -23.54
C LEU A 310 30.53 -11.87 -22.43
N GLN A 311 29.23 -11.92 -22.74
CA GLN A 311 28.19 -12.29 -21.78
C GLN A 311 28.29 -13.74 -21.33
N LEU A 312 28.58 -14.66 -22.24
CA LEU A 312 28.81 -16.07 -21.90
C LEU A 312 30.04 -16.26 -21.01
N SER A 313 31.02 -15.36 -21.10
CA SER A 313 32.19 -15.35 -20.21
C SER A 313 31.93 -14.72 -18.84
N ASP A 314 30.85 -13.94 -18.66
CA ASP A 314 30.53 -13.34 -17.35
C ASP A 314 29.83 -14.36 -16.45
N SER A 315 30.46 -14.66 -15.31
CA SER A 315 29.91 -15.50 -14.24
C SER A 315 28.56 -14.99 -13.72
N ASN A 316 28.35 -13.67 -13.64
CA ASN A 316 27.09 -13.10 -13.19
C ASN A 316 25.99 -13.37 -14.21
N PHE A 317 26.25 -13.18 -15.50
CA PHE A 317 25.26 -13.45 -16.54
C PHE A 317 24.78 -14.90 -16.49
N ARG A 318 25.70 -15.87 -16.35
CA ARG A 318 25.32 -17.28 -16.16
C ARG A 318 24.47 -17.50 -14.92
N ARG A 319 24.80 -16.86 -13.80
CA ARG A 319 23.99 -16.93 -12.57
C ARG A 319 22.56 -16.44 -12.82
N HIS A 320 22.37 -15.33 -13.53
CA HIS A 320 21.03 -14.83 -13.85
C HIS A 320 20.21 -15.86 -14.65
N ILE A 321 20.79 -16.47 -15.68
CA ILE A 321 20.10 -17.47 -16.51
C ILE A 321 19.80 -18.74 -15.71
N LEU A 322 20.77 -19.25 -14.96
CA LEU A 322 20.59 -20.45 -14.13
C LEU A 322 19.56 -20.22 -13.01
N LEU A 323 19.52 -19.04 -12.42
CA LEU A 323 18.46 -18.64 -11.48
C LEU A 323 17.08 -18.62 -12.15
N GLN A 324 16.96 -18.09 -13.37
CA GLN A 324 15.69 -18.12 -14.11
C GLN A 324 15.21 -19.54 -14.38
N TYR A 325 16.11 -20.48 -14.70
CA TYR A 325 15.76 -21.90 -14.78
C TYR A 325 15.21 -22.44 -13.45
N LEU A 326 15.87 -22.16 -12.32
CA LEU A 326 15.42 -22.65 -11.02
C LEU A 326 14.05 -22.07 -10.62
N ILE A 327 13.84 -20.76 -10.83
CA ILE A 327 12.55 -20.09 -10.56
C ILE A 327 11.45 -20.69 -11.44
N LEU A 328 11.73 -20.93 -12.73
CA LEU A 328 10.79 -21.57 -13.66
C LEU A 328 10.45 -22.99 -13.19
N PHE A 329 11.45 -23.79 -12.85
CA PHE A 329 11.25 -25.17 -12.40
C PHE A 329 10.44 -25.24 -11.10
N GLN A 330 10.72 -24.36 -10.14
CA GLN A 330 9.93 -24.25 -8.90
C GLN A 330 8.49 -23.86 -9.22
N TYR A 331 8.25 -22.89 -10.11
CA TYR A 331 6.89 -22.50 -10.51
C TYR A 331 6.11 -23.65 -11.20
N LEU A 332 6.79 -24.38 -12.10
CA LEU A 332 6.16 -25.47 -12.85
C LEU A 332 5.72 -26.60 -11.91
N LYS A 333 6.55 -26.94 -10.91
CA LYS A 333 6.25 -27.93 -9.86
C LYS A 333 5.30 -27.42 -8.77
N GLY A 334 5.35 -26.12 -8.48
CA GLY A 334 4.58 -25.50 -7.41
C GLY A 334 3.08 -25.55 -7.65
N GLN A 335 2.34 -25.76 -6.56
CA GLN A 335 0.89 -25.56 -6.55
C GLN A 335 0.58 -24.08 -6.34
N VAL A 336 -0.23 -23.50 -7.23
CA VAL A 336 -0.66 -22.10 -7.15
C VAL A 336 -2.17 -22.09 -7.29
N LYS A 337 -2.88 -21.48 -6.33
CA LYS A 337 -4.35 -21.50 -6.23
C LYS A 337 -5.08 -21.03 -7.49
N PHE A 338 -4.51 -20.08 -8.22
CA PHE A 338 -5.10 -19.49 -9.43
C PHE A 338 -4.57 -20.13 -10.73
N LYS A 339 -3.79 -21.22 -10.64
CA LYS A 339 -3.34 -22.00 -11.79
C LYS A 339 -4.50 -22.82 -12.34
N SER A 340 -4.63 -22.90 -13.66
CA SER A 340 -5.69 -23.71 -14.29
C SER A 340 -5.52 -25.19 -13.95
N SER A 341 -6.62 -25.91 -13.75
CA SER A 341 -6.63 -27.36 -13.53
C SER A 341 -6.03 -28.16 -14.71
N ASN A 342 -5.94 -27.54 -15.88
CA ASN A 342 -5.37 -28.13 -17.09
C ASN A 342 -3.83 -28.06 -17.14
N TYR A 343 -3.19 -27.30 -16.23
CA TYR A 343 -1.74 -27.12 -16.18
C TYR A 343 -1.08 -28.19 -15.33
N VAL A 344 -1.13 -29.42 -15.85
CA VAL A 344 -0.53 -30.61 -15.24
C VAL A 344 0.69 -31.03 -16.07
N LEU A 345 1.76 -31.43 -15.39
CA LEU A 345 2.97 -31.98 -16.01
C LEU A 345 2.85 -33.50 -16.10
N THR A 346 3.46 -34.10 -17.12
CA THR A 346 3.62 -35.56 -17.16
C THR A 346 4.74 -36.01 -16.21
N ASP A 347 4.74 -37.29 -15.85
CA ASP A 347 5.80 -37.86 -15.01
C ASP A 347 7.18 -37.75 -15.69
N GLU A 348 7.23 -37.98 -17.01
CA GLU A 348 8.45 -37.80 -17.81
C GLU A 348 8.98 -36.36 -17.75
N GLN A 349 8.09 -35.36 -17.86
CA GLN A 349 8.45 -33.95 -17.73
C GLN A 349 8.98 -33.64 -16.34
N SER A 350 8.33 -34.19 -15.30
CA SER A 350 8.71 -33.98 -13.91
C SER A 350 10.09 -34.55 -13.60
N LEU A 351 10.40 -35.75 -14.10
CA LEU A 351 11.73 -36.37 -13.99
C LEU A 351 12.80 -35.56 -14.74
N TRP A 352 12.51 -35.09 -15.95
CA TRP A 352 13.44 -34.24 -16.70
C TRP A 352 13.74 -32.93 -15.95
N ILE A 353 12.73 -32.31 -15.33
CA ILE A 353 12.93 -31.12 -14.48
C ILE A 353 13.84 -31.45 -13.29
N GLU A 354 13.72 -32.62 -12.67
CA GLU A 354 14.59 -33.02 -11.55
C GLU A 354 16.04 -33.18 -11.95
N ASP A 355 16.28 -33.87 -13.07
CA ASP A 355 17.64 -34.13 -13.54
C ASP A 355 18.30 -32.84 -14.04
N THR A 356 17.56 -31.99 -14.73
CA THR A 356 18.06 -30.66 -15.13
C THR A 356 18.26 -29.73 -13.94
N THR A 357 17.39 -29.76 -12.92
CA THR A 357 17.59 -29.00 -11.67
C THR A 357 18.89 -29.39 -10.99
N LYS A 358 19.17 -30.69 -10.83
CA LYS A 358 20.46 -31.17 -10.28
C LYS A 358 21.65 -30.68 -11.10
N SER A 359 21.53 -30.74 -12.43
CA SER A 359 22.56 -30.24 -13.34
C SER A 359 22.77 -28.73 -13.21
N VAL A 360 21.72 -27.94 -12.99
CA VAL A 360 21.81 -26.49 -12.80
C VAL A 360 22.50 -26.16 -11.48
N TYR A 361 22.20 -26.88 -10.40
CA TYR A 361 22.91 -26.73 -9.12
C TYR A 361 24.40 -27.08 -9.22
N GLN A 362 24.74 -28.12 -10.00
CA GLN A 362 26.14 -28.45 -10.30
C GLN A 362 26.83 -27.27 -11.02
N LEU A 363 26.23 -26.74 -12.09
CA LEU A 363 26.78 -25.58 -12.79
C LEU A 363 26.92 -24.34 -11.90
N LEU A 364 25.94 -24.07 -11.02
CA LEU A 364 26.03 -22.98 -10.05
C LEU A 364 27.17 -23.17 -9.05
N SER A 365 27.41 -24.40 -8.59
CA SER A 365 28.54 -24.71 -7.71
C SER A 365 29.90 -24.57 -8.40
N GLU A 366 29.96 -24.80 -9.71
CA GLU A 366 31.17 -24.63 -10.52
C GLU A 366 31.46 -23.16 -10.87
N ASN A 367 30.50 -22.24 -10.73
CA ASN A 367 30.66 -20.82 -11.09
C ASN A 367 31.39 -20.01 -9.98
N PRO A 368 32.59 -19.47 -10.23
CA PRO A 368 33.24 -18.54 -9.31
C PRO A 368 32.49 -17.20 -9.23
N PRO A 369 32.66 -16.38 -8.16
CA PRO A 369 33.28 -16.69 -6.87
C PRO A 369 32.31 -17.38 -5.88
N ASP A 370 32.80 -18.25 -5.00
CA ASP A 370 32.01 -18.90 -3.93
C ASP A 370 30.74 -19.65 -4.40
N GLY A 371 30.84 -20.41 -5.51
CA GLY A 371 29.72 -21.12 -6.12
C GLY A 371 28.92 -22.00 -5.15
N GLU A 372 29.58 -22.79 -4.28
CA GLU A 372 28.89 -23.62 -3.29
C GLU A 372 28.07 -22.81 -2.27
N ARG A 373 28.59 -21.68 -1.79
CA ARG A 373 27.87 -20.81 -0.84
C ARG A 373 26.68 -20.18 -1.52
N PHE A 374 26.86 -19.72 -2.76
CA PHE A 374 25.79 -19.18 -3.58
C PHE A 374 24.68 -20.22 -3.79
N SER A 375 25.03 -21.45 -4.17
CA SER A 375 24.06 -22.55 -4.35
C SER A 375 23.24 -22.82 -3.08
N LYS A 376 23.87 -22.86 -1.89
CA LYS A 376 23.15 -23.03 -0.61
C LYS A 376 22.21 -21.86 -0.30
N MET A 377 22.63 -20.63 -0.62
CA MET A 377 21.81 -19.45 -0.45
C MET A 377 20.58 -19.50 -1.38
N VAL A 378 20.78 -19.91 -2.63
CA VAL A 378 19.69 -20.08 -3.59
C VAL A 378 18.71 -21.15 -3.11
N GLU A 379 19.18 -22.30 -2.65
CA GLU A 379 18.33 -23.36 -2.09
C GLU A 379 17.50 -22.83 -0.89
N HIS A 380 18.12 -22.08 0.01
CA HIS A 380 17.40 -21.45 1.12
C HIS A 380 16.34 -20.45 0.65
N ILE A 381 16.65 -19.60 -0.34
CA ILE A 381 15.71 -18.61 -0.89
C ILE A 381 14.52 -19.32 -1.54
N LEU A 382 14.74 -20.33 -2.38
CA LEU A 382 13.65 -21.07 -3.03
C LEU A 382 12.75 -21.77 -2.00
N ASN A 383 13.32 -22.32 -0.91
CA ASN A 383 12.53 -22.84 0.22
C ASN A 383 11.69 -21.76 0.90
N THR A 384 12.21 -20.53 1.07
CA THR A 384 11.41 -19.42 1.60
C THR A 384 10.32 -18.94 0.62
N GLU A 385 10.55 -19.06 -0.68
CA GLU A 385 9.53 -18.78 -1.70
C GLU A 385 8.40 -19.80 -1.68
N GLU A 386 8.67 -21.08 -1.38
CA GLU A 386 7.61 -22.08 -1.17
C GLU A 386 6.72 -21.73 0.01
N ASN A 387 7.32 -21.26 1.11
CA ASN A 387 6.58 -20.78 2.28
C ASN A 387 5.71 -19.57 1.91
N TRP A 388 6.25 -18.62 1.14
CA TRP A 388 5.51 -17.45 0.67
C TRP A 388 4.35 -17.82 -0.26
N ASN A 389 4.57 -18.77 -1.18
CA ASN A 389 3.54 -19.28 -2.06
C ASN A 389 2.42 -19.98 -1.27
N SER A 390 2.78 -20.74 -0.25
CA SER A 390 1.82 -21.41 0.65
C SER A 390 0.96 -20.40 1.40
N TRP A 391 1.57 -19.39 2.02
CA TRP A 391 0.86 -18.27 2.66
C TRP A 391 -0.07 -17.52 1.69
N LYS A 392 0.36 -17.32 0.45
CA LYS A 392 -0.46 -16.69 -0.59
C LYS A 392 -1.66 -17.56 -0.98
N ASN A 393 -1.47 -18.87 -1.11
CA ASN A 393 -2.55 -19.83 -1.41
C ASN A 393 -3.62 -19.85 -0.30
N GLU A 394 -3.23 -19.63 0.95
CA GLU A 394 -4.15 -19.47 2.09
C GLU A 394 -4.95 -18.16 2.07
N GLY A 395 -4.67 -17.25 1.12
CA GLY A 395 -5.37 -15.98 1.00
C GLY A 395 -4.70 -14.83 1.77
N CYS A 396 -3.40 -14.95 2.02
CA CYS A 396 -2.56 -13.91 2.61
C CYS A 396 -3.04 -13.45 4.01
N PRO A 397 -3.14 -14.35 5.01
CA PRO A 397 -3.57 -13.99 6.35
C PRO A 397 -2.65 -12.91 6.96
N SER A 398 -3.25 -11.95 7.66
CA SER A 398 -2.51 -10.86 8.28
C SER A 398 -1.54 -11.37 9.34
N PHE A 399 -0.26 -11.02 9.21
CA PHE A 399 0.74 -11.24 10.25
C PHE A 399 0.67 -10.21 11.39
N VAL A 400 -0.17 -9.17 11.23
CA VAL A 400 -0.39 -8.17 12.27
C VAL A 400 -1.23 -8.82 13.36
N LYS A 401 -0.57 -9.31 14.41
CA LYS A 401 -1.23 -9.57 15.68
C LYS A 401 -1.79 -8.23 16.14
N GLU A 402 -3.12 -8.08 16.14
CA GLU A 402 -3.75 -6.95 16.80
C GLU A 402 -3.16 -6.87 18.21
N ARG A 403 -2.52 -5.75 18.54
CA ARG A 403 -2.24 -5.47 19.95
C ARG A 403 -3.63 -5.50 20.59
N THR A 404 -3.88 -6.49 21.45
CA THR A 404 -5.01 -6.44 22.35
C THR A 404 -4.99 -5.04 22.92
N SER A 405 -6.04 -4.27 22.63
CA SER A 405 -6.15 -2.93 23.18
C SER A 405 -5.79 -3.06 24.66
N ASP A 406 -4.89 -2.20 25.13
CA ASP A 406 -4.73 -1.98 26.57
C ASP A 406 -6.09 -1.47 27.05
N THR A 407 -7.03 -2.40 27.22
CA THR A 407 -8.10 -2.34 28.17
C THR A 407 -7.35 -2.21 29.47
N LYS A 408 -7.03 -0.95 29.82
CA LYS A 408 -6.73 -0.56 31.19
C LYS A 408 -7.70 -1.38 32.00
N PRO A 409 -7.23 -2.31 32.87
CA PRO A 409 -8.12 -3.25 33.51
C PRO A 409 -9.19 -2.41 34.18
N THR A 410 -10.40 -2.46 33.64
CA THR A 410 -11.55 -1.79 34.23
C THR A 410 -11.58 -2.37 35.63
N ARG A 411 -11.22 -1.57 36.64
CA ARG A 411 -11.23 -2.03 38.02
C ARG A 411 -12.63 -2.54 38.25
N VAL A 412 -12.79 -3.85 38.25
CA VAL A 412 -14.03 -4.47 38.66
C VAL A 412 -14.17 -4.05 40.11
N ALA A 413 -15.04 -3.08 40.38
CA ALA A 413 -15.39 -2.71 41.72
C ALA A 413 -16.02 -3.97 42.32
N ARG A 414 -15.21 -4.78 42.99
CA ARG A 414 -15.71 -5.83 43.87
C ARG A 414 -16.55 -5.09 44.90
N LYS A 415 -17.87 -5.04 44.69
CA LYS A 415 -18.82 -4.77 45.76
C LYS A 415 -18.50 -5.82 46.82
N ARG A 416 -17.79 -5.41 47.88
CA ARG A 416 -17.63 -6.24 49.07
C ARG A 416 -19.06 -6.56 49.51
N THR A 417 -19.44 -7.84 49.47
CA THR A 417 -20.63 -8.31 50.17
C THR A 417 -20.46 -7.89 51.62
N ALA A 418 -21.46 -7.19 52.17
CA ALA A 418 -21.43 -6.73 53.54
C ALA A 418 -21.15 -7.93 54.47
N PRO A 419 -20.30 -7.79 55.51
CA PRO A 419 -19.96 -8.89 56.39
C PRO A 419 -21.24 -9.48 57.01
N GLU A 420 -21.41 -10.81 56.90
CA GLU A 420 -22.52 -11.56 57.49
C GLU A 420 -22.61 -11.47 59.02
N ASP A 421 -21.71 -10.74 59.68
CA ASP A 421 -21.65 -10.56 61.13
C ASP A 421 -22.80 -9.69 61.70
N PHE A 422 -23.57 -8.97 60.87
CA PHE A 422 -24.73 -8.19 61.33
C PHE A 422 -26.02 -9.01 61.48
N LEU A 423 -26.04 -10.26 61.00
CA LEU A 423 -27.20 -11.14 61.05
C LEU A 423 -26.99 -12.22 62.11
N GLY A 424 -27.82 -12.23 63.15
CA GLY A 424 -27.81 -13.30 64.14
C GLY A 424 -28.06 -14.67 63.50
N LYS A 425 -27.26 -15.67 63.85
CA LYS A 425 -27.39 -17.03 63.30
C LYS A 425 -28.55 -17.78 63.95
N GLY A 426 -29.63 -17.99 63.21
CA GLY A 426 -30.81 -18.75 63.61
C GLY A 426 -31.97 -18.59 62.61
N PRO A 427 -33.04 -19.40 62.69
CA PRO A 427 -34.16 -19.37 61.73
C PRO A 427 -34.92 -18.05 61.70
N ASN A 428 -34.84 -17.24 62.76
CA ASN A 428 -35.26 -15.84 62.77
C ASN A 428 -34.02 -14.95 62.65
N LYS A 429 -33.72 -14.50 61.43
CA LYS A 429 -32.63 -13.56 61.11
C LYS A 429 -32.89 -12.20 61.76
N LYS A 430 -32.52 -12.06 63.04
CA LYS A 430 -32.58 -10.78 63.75
C LYS A 430 -31.28 -10.01 63.51
N ILE A 431 -31.39 -8.72 63.20
CA ILE A 431 -30.24 -7.83 63.01
C ILE A 431 -29.71 -7.45 64.39
N LEU A 432 -28.46 -7.81 64.72
CA LEU A 432 -27.83 -7.45 66.01
C LEU A 432 -26.97 -6.20 65.84
N MET A 433 -27.33 -5.12 66.53
CA MET A 433 -26.63 -3.83 66.48
C MET A 433 -25.81 -3.55 67.75
N GLY A 434 -25.53 -4.57 68.56
CA GLY A 434 -24.68 -4.52 69.75
C GLY A 434 -25.31 -3.90 71.01
N ASN A 435 -26.27 -2.98 70.89
CA ASN A 435 -27.07 -2.43 71.99
C ASN A 435 -28.50 -2.99 71.96
N GLU A 436 -29.07 -3.35 73.12
CA GLU A 436 -30.38 -4.00 73.24
C GLU A 436 -31.54 -3.16 72.69
N GLU A 437 -31.59 -1.85 72.97
CA GLU A 437 -32.67 -0.98 72.48
C GLU A 437 -32.58 -0.75 70.96
N LEU A 438 -31.36 -0.63 70.44
CA LEU A 438 -31.11 -0.51 69.00
C LEU A 438 -31.44 -1.81 68.26
N THR A 439 -31.10 -2.95 68.86
CA THR A 439 -31.45 -4.27 68.34
C THR A 439 -32.98 -4.47 68.37
N ARG A 440 -33.67 -3.99 69.40
CA ARG A 440 -35.13 -4.02 69.47
C ARG A 440 -35.77 -3.16 68.37
N LEU A 441 -35.35 -1.90 68.24
CA LEU A 441 -35.88 -0.97 67.23
C LEU A 441 -35.67 -1.47 65.80
N TRP A 442 -34.53 -2.06 65.51
CA TRP A 442 -34.21 -2.58 64.18
C TRP A 442 -34.91 -3.90 63.83
N ASN A 443 -35.48 -4.60 64.81
CA ASN A 443 -36.23 -5.83 64.61
C ASN A 443 -37.73 -5.66 64.85
N LEU A 444 -38.23 -4.42 64.98
CA LEU A 444 -39.67 -4.14 65.15
C LEU A 444 -40.47 -4.52 63.90
N CYS A 445 -39.91 -4.29 62.71
CA CYS A 445 -40.44 -4.80 61.44
C CYS A 445 -39.27 -5.31 60.56
N PRO A 446 -39.29 -6.56 60.09
CA PRO A 446 -38.23 -7.11 59.25
C PRO A 446 -38.14 -6.45 57.86
N ASP A 447 -39.28 -6.00 57.32
CA ASP A 447 -39.35 -5.27 56.06
C ASP A 447 -39.85 -3.84 56.31
N ASN A 448 -38.94 -2.87 56.17
CA ASN A 448 -39.26 -1.46 56.34
C ASN A 448 -40.25 -0.96 55.27
N MET A 449 -40.30 -1.60 54.09
CA MET A 449 -41.25 -1.22 53.04
C MET A 449 -42.68 -1.65 53.36
N GLU A 450 -42.87 -2.77 54.06
CA GLU A 450 -44.18 -3.18 54.57
C GLU A 450 -44.60 -2.33 55.77
N ALA A 451 -43.66 -1.96 56.64
CA ALA A 451 -43.93 -1.05 57.77
C ALA A 451 -44.37 0.36 57.31
N CYS A 452 -43.93 0.81 56.14
CA CYS A 452 -44.38 2.07 55.53
C CYS A 452 -45.76 1.98 54.87
N LYS A 453 -46.35 0.79 54.75
CA LYS A 453 -47.70 0.55 54.21
C LYS A 453 -48.75 0.32 55.29
N SER A 454 -48.41 0.45 56.57
CA SER A 454 -49.39 0.23 57.64
C SER A 454 -50.41 1.38 57.67
N GLU A 455 -51.69 1.04 57.81
CA GLU A 455 -52.80 2.00 57.89
C GLU A 455 -52.62 3.01 59.05
N THR A 456 -51.90 2.64 60.11
CA THR A 456 -51.54 3.54 61.22
C THR A 456 -50.58 4.68 60.84
N ARG A 457 -49.97 4.62 59.65
CA ARG A 457 -49.09 5.65 59.07
C ARG A 457 -49.74 6.38 57.87
N GLU A 458 -50.99 6.06 57.53
CA GLU A 458 -51.77 6.86 56.59
C GLU A 458 -52.30 8.10 57.34
N TYR A 459 -51.57 9.20 57.23
CA TYR A 459 -51.95 10.50 57.78
C TYR A 459 -52.80 11.33 56.82
N MET A 460 -53.12 10.80 55.64
CA MET A 460 -53.94 11.48 54.65
C MET A 460 -55.41 11.19 54.95
N PRO A 461 -56.25 12.21 55.17
CA PRO A 461 -57.69 12.01 55.27
C PRO A 461 -58.22 11.45 53.95
N THR A 462 -59.34 10.74 54.02
CA THR A 462 -59.95 10.17 52.82
C THR A 462 -60.41 11.27 51.86
N LEU A 463 -60.56 10.95 50.57
CA LEU A 463 -61.06 11.92 49.58
C LEU A 463 -62.44 12.46 49.95
N GLU A 464 -63.26 11.67 50.63
CA GLU A 464 -64.58 12.07 51.14
C GLU A 464 -64.44 13.13 52.24
N GLU A 465 -63.58 12.92 53.25
CA GLU A 465 -63.28 13.92 54.29
C GLU A 465 -62.59 15.17 53.72
N PHE A 466 -61.70 15.02 52.73
CA PHE A 466 -60.98 16.14 52.13
C PHE A 466 -61.90 17.05 51.30
N PHE A 467 -62.89 16.49 50.62
CA PHE A 467 -63.85 17.24 49.81
C PHE A 467 -65.16 17.54 50.53
N GLU A 468 -65.33 17.14 51.80
CA GLU A 468 -66.56 17.35 52.56
C GLU A 468 -66.99 18.83 52.57
N GLU A 469 -66.06 19.76 52.87
CA GLU A 469 -66.30 21.21 52.80
C GLU A 469 -66.65 21.71 51.39
N ALA A 470 -66.03 21.14 50.35
CA ALA A 470 -66.27 21.55 48.96
C ALA A 470 -67.59 21.00 48.43
N ILE A 471 -68.00 19.82 48.90
CA ILE A 471 -69.30 19.20 48.61
C ILE A 471 -70.41 19.97 49.32
N GLU A 472 -70.22 20.38 50.58
CA GLU A 472 -71.15 21.25 51.31
C GLU A 472 -71.32 22.63 50.66
N GLN A 473 -70.26 23.18 50.06
CA GLN A 473 -70.28 24.46 49.32
C GLN A 473 -70.87 24.34 47.91
N ALA A 474 -70.91 23.13 47.34
CA ALA A 474 -71.48 22.86 46.01
C ALA A 474 -72.96 22.44 46.06
N ASP A 475 -73.51 22.21 47.26
CA ASP A 475 -74.92 21.84 47.44
C ASP A 475 -75.84 23.04 47.15
N PRO A 476 -76.75 22.97 46.14
CA PRO A 476 -77.57 24.10 45.71
C PRO A 476 -78.55 24.65 46.75
N GLU A 477 -78.73 23.99 47.90
CA GLU A 477 -79.53 24.51 49.02
C GLU A 477 -78.79 25.52 49.91
N ASN A 478 -77.45 25.55 49.88
CA ASN A 478 -76.64 26.55 50.58
C ASN A 478 -76.36 27.74 49.65
N MET A 479 -77.32 28.66 49.56
CA MET A 479 -77.20 29.88 48.77
C MET A 479 -75.97 30.72 49.18
N VAL A 480 -74.89 30.67 48.39
CA VAL A 480 -73.82 31.66 48.50
C VAL A 480 -74.33 32.97 47.89
N GLU A 481 -74.50 34.00 48.73
CA GLU A 481 -74.95 35.33 48.34
C GLU A 481 -74.05 35.94 47.24
N ASN A 482 -74.67 36.70 46.34
CA ASN A 482 -74.06 37.29 45.13
C ASN A 482 -72.94 38.34 45.39
N GLU A 483 -72.50 38.57 46.63
CA GLU A 483 -71.39 39.49 46.94
C GLU A 483 -69.99 38.86 46.87
N TYR A 484 -69.89 37.55 46.59
CA TYR A 484 -68.60 36.85 46.44
C TYR A 484 -68.50 36.02 45.15
N LYS A 485 -69.08 36.53 44.05
CA LYS A 485 -68.82 36.02 42.70
C LYS A 485 -67.68 36.77 42.00
#